data_AF-F7XKD4-F1
#
_entry.id   AF-F7XKD4-F1
#
_cell.length_a   1.000
_cell.length_b   1.000
_cell.length_c   1.000
_cell.angle_alpha   90.00
_cell.angle_beta   90.00
_cell.angle_gamma   90.00
#
_symmetry.space_group_name_H-M   'P 1'
#
loop_
_entity.id
_entity.type
_entity.pdbx_description
1 polymer ?
#
loop_
_entity_poly.entity_id
_entity_poly.type
_entity_poly.pdbx_seq_one_letter_code
_entity_poly.pdbx_strand_id
1 'polypeptide(L)'
;MSFEDDSDYKNKDELKISDRSDGTDHPVSDNDLESSFRDGMHETDSRLNDDTKSSEEYTEDSVLSSTSDHLSSSEIPIKNTVNENAPGCSNKGGRIKCLSVILALLIVIGASLAIIFYSLDGGIYSGRDKVGVIYVQGTMVTGNVPSGMGVAASEEISESLQRATADDSVKAIVLRINSPGGSPAASEEIVREISKVQDKGIPVVVSMGDSAASAAYYISASTDYIMANPSTVTGAIGVMWVFQDLSSFYEDEGIDFHVAKSGEFKDMGVPWRELTDAEKEYADRVVMELFDHFVDEVAHGRDMSRSEVKDLADGRIYTGHAAKELGLIDDFGNLYDAIEKAAELGGIENDYQVVYINRPTLSRLLFGSENQQHVNELEFADTMAFDPMEESRFGKLIA
;
A
#
# COMPACT_ATOMS: atom_id res chain seq x y z
N MET A 1 10.10 -1.18 52.97
CA MET A 1 11.56 -1.38 53.11
C MET A 1 12.08 -1.07 51.72
N SER A 2 12.34 0.18 51.34
CA SER A 2 13.28 1.21 51.81
C SER A 2 14.12 1.56 50.57
N PHE A 3 14.08 2.84 50.22
CA PHE A 3 14.79 3.52 49.15
C PHE A 3 16.31 3.54 49.39
N GLU A 4 17.06 3.62 48.29
CA GLU A 4 18.45 4.11 48.11
C GLU A 4 18.59 4.12 46.56
N ASP A 5 18.65 5.20 45.75
CA ASP A 5 19.18 6.57 45.79
C ASP A 5 20.67 6.66 46.10
N ASP A 6 21.49 6.64 45.04
CA ASP A 6 22.91 7.00 45.05
C ASP A 6 23.17 8.02 43.94
N SER A 7 23.18 9.29 44.36
CA SER A 7 23.78 10.42 43.67
C SER A 7 25.24 10.58 44.09
N ASP A 8 26.17 10.69 43.13
CA ASP A 8 27.29 11.66 43.11
C ASP A 8 28.44 11.13 42.27
N TYR A 9 28.81 11.84 41.20
CA TYR A 9 30.22 12.00 40.83
C TYR A 9 30.42 13.32 40.06
N LYS A 10 30.94 14.33 40.77
CA LYS A 10 31.61 15.52 40.24
C LYS A 10 33.13 15.35 40.41
N ASN A 11 33.88 15.44 39.31
CA ASN A 11 35.22 16.06 39.23
C ASN A 11 35.61 16.12 37.73
N LYS A 12 35.68 17.28 37.08
CA LYS A 12 36.83 18.22 37.03
C LYS A 12 38.17 17.51 36.83
N ASP A 13 38.68 17.59 35.60
CA ASP A 13 40.10 17.81 35.37
C ASP A 13 40.31 18.68 34.12
N GLU A 14 40.94 19.83 34.37
CA GLU A 14 41.54 20.74 33.39
C GLU A 14 42.82 20.10 32.86
N LEU A 15 43.07 20.16 31.55
CA LEU A 15 44.40 19.92 31.01
C LEU A 15 44.81 20.99 30.01
N LYS A 16 45.96 21.57 30.33
CA LYS A 16 46.56 22.77 29.78
C LYS A 16 47.13 22.58 28.38
N ILE A 17 47.03 23.69 27.66
CA ILE A 17 47.76 24.13 26.48
C ILE A 17 49.28 23.96 26.66
N SER A 18 49.95 23.49 25.61
CA SER A 18 51.38 23.76 25.38
C SER A 18 51.58 24.24 23.94
N ASP A 19 52.03 25.49 23.82
CA ASP A 19 52.52 26.14 22.61
C ASP A 19 53.69 25.39 21.96
N ARG A 20 53.71 25.37 20.62
CA ARG A 20 54.94 25.66 19.87
C ARG A 20 54.62 26.21 18.48
N SER A 21 55.10 27.44 18.32
CA SER A 21 55.16 28.31 17.15
C SER A 21 56.18 27.85 16.10
N ASP A 22 55.81 27.95 14.82
CA ASP A 22 56.55 28.63 13.73
C ASP A 22 55.55 28.72 12.55
N GLY A 23 55.05 29.89 12.13
CA GLY A 23 55.78 30.88 11.32
C GLY A 23 55.81 30.39 9.87
N THR A 24 54.94 30.82 8.95
CA THR A 24 55.10 32.08 8.22
C THR A 24 53.78 32.68 7.70
N ASP A 25 53.66 34.00 7.89
CA ASP A 25 52.71 34.95 7.30
C ASP A 25 52.88 35.16 5.77
N HIS A 26 51.79 35.30 5.01
CA HIS A 26 51.26 36.62 4.61
C HIS A 26 49.99 36.53 3.72
N PRO A 27 49.09 37.54 3.76
CA PRO A 27 47.74 37.51 3.19
C PRO A 27 47.58 38.36 1.91
N VAL A 28 46.54 38.09 1.10
CA VAL A 28 46.03 38.98 0.03
C VAL A 28 44.52 38.69 -0.10
N SER A 29 43.63 39.44 0.56
CA SER A 29 42.91 40.68 0.15
C SER A 29 41.87 40.52 -0.97
N ASP A 30 40.62 40.85 -0.63
CA ASP A 30 39.45 41.00 -1.49
C ASP A 30 39.54 42.15 -2.51
N ASN A 31 38.64 42.05 -3.50
CA ASN A 31 38.17 43.03 -4.49
C ASN A 31 39.07 43.29 -5.71
N ASP A 32 38.62 42.91 -6.91
CA ASP A 32 37.77 43.77 -7.75
C ASP A 32 37.58 43.24 -9.20
N LEU A 33 36.36 43.47 -9.72
CA LEU A 33 36.00 43.74 -11.13
C LEU A 33 35.98 42.56 -12.13
N GLU A 34 34.76 42.10 -12.46
CA GLU A 34 34.00 42.45 -13.68
C GLU A 34 34.49 41.78 -14.98
N SER A 35 33.68 40.87 -15.52
CA SER A 35 33.00 41.02 -16.82
C SER A 35 32.73 39.68 -17.50
N SER A 36 31.57 39.61 -18.19
CA SER A 36 31.09 38.56 -19.10
C SER A 36 30.51 37.32 -18.39
N PHE A 37 29.25 36.89 -18.56
CA PHE A 37 28.30 37.01 -19.65
C PHE A 37 26.85 37.10 -19.09
N ARG A 38 26.06 38.04 -19.60
CA ARG A 38 24.59 38.03 -19.56
C ARG A 38 24.05 37.77 -20.97
N ASP A 39 22.85 37.22 -20.99
CA ASP A 39 21.86 37.15 -22.06
C ASP A 39 22.05 36.15 -23.22
N GLY A 40 20.96 35.42 -23.45
CA GLY A 40 20.77 34.52 -24.58
C GLY A 40 19.37 33.91 -24.60
N MET A 41 18.34 34.76 -24.72
CA MET A 41 16.98 34.38 -25.13
C MET A 41 16.69 35.07 -26.48
N HIS A 42 15.96 34.34 -27.34
CA HIS A 42 15.41 34.68 -28.67
C HIS A 42 16.13 34.19 -29.95
N GLU A 43 15.42 33.23 -30.58
CA GLU A 43 15.02 33.15 -31.99
C GLU A 43 16.05 33.17 -33.12
N THR A 44 16.06 32.08 -33.90
CA THR A 44 15.94 32.15 -35.38
C THR A 44 15.27 30.87 -35.94
N ASP A 45 14.02 31.06 -36.35
CA ASP A 45 13.47 30.90 -37.69
C ASP A 45 13.52 29.58 -38.51
N SER A 46 12.29 29.18 -38.83
CA SER A 46 11.69 28.48 -39.97
C SER A 46 12.53 28.00 -41.17
N ARG A 47 12.13 26.82 -41.68
CA ARG A 47 11.61 26.60 -43.06
C ARG A 47 11.34 25.10 -43.28
N LEU A 48 10.08 24.74 -43.57
CA LEU A 48 9.70 23.77 -44.61
C LEU A 48 8.18 23.78 -44.81
N ASN A 49 7.79 24.55 -45.83
CA ASN A 49 6.70 24.44 -46.81
C ASN A 49 5.31 23.90 -46.44
N ASP A 50 4.41 24.87 -46.64
CA ASP A 50 2.97 24.90 -46.87
C ASP A 50 2.53 24.29 -48.22
N ASP A 51 1.26 23.88 -48.26
CA ASP A 51 0.31 23.77 -49.39
C ASP A 51 -0.84 22.86 -48.87
N THR A 52 -2.11 23.23 -48.65
CA THR A 52 -2.95 24.27 -49.27
C THR A 52 -4.27 24.45 -48.47
N LYS A 53 -4.67 25.72 -48.24
CA LYS A 53 -6.02 26.39 -48.24
C LYS A 53 -7.28 25.58 -47.85
N SER A 54 -8.04 25.98 -46.80
CA SER A 54 -9.08 27.05 -46.73
C SER A 54 -10.16 26.91 -47.80
N SER A 55 -11.48 27.07 -47.62
CA SER A 55 -12.40 27.62 -46.61
C SER A 55 -13.81 27.25 -47.17
N GLU A 56 -14.89 27.06 -46.41
CA GLU A 56 -15.87 28.10 -46.08
C GLU A 56 -17.09 27.44 -45.41
N GLU A 57 -17.66 28.23 -44.52
CA GLU A 57 -18.90 28.22 -43.76
C GLU A 57 -20.18 28.07 -44.61
N TYR A 58 -21.25 27.48 -44.08
CA TYR A 58 -22.66 27.93 -44.20
C TYR A 58 -23.60 27.06 -43.35
N THR A 59 -24.39 27.73 -42.50
CA THR A 59 -25.53 27.23 -41.72
C THR A 59 -26.86 27.77 -42.27
N GLU A 60 -27.94 27.00 -42.03
CA GLU A 60 -29.39 27.34 -42.06
C GLU A 60 -30.04 27.61 -43.45
N ASP A 61 -31.29 27.23 -43.78
CA ASP A 61 -32.43 26.76 -42.99
C ASP A 61 -33.58 26.18 -43.87
N SER A 62 -34.42 25.31 -43.28
CA SER A 62 -35.89 25.12 -43.51
C SER A 62 -36.40 24.56 -44.88
N VAL A 63 -37.55 23.86 -45.06
CA VAL A 63 -38.82 23.68 -44.33
C VAL A 63 -39.53 22.38 -44.80
N LEU A 64 -40.42 21.85 -43.94
CA LEU A 64 -41.77 21.26 -44.17
C LEU A 64 -42.01 19.81 -43.72
N SER A 65 -42.92 19.72 -42.75
CA SER A 65 -43.54 18.55 -42.13
C SER A 65 -44.44 17.75 -43.07
N SER A 66 -44.68 16.46 -42.78
CA SER A 66 -46.01 15.96 -42.34
C SER A 66 -46.15 14.43 -42.43
N THR A 67 -46.76 13.89 -41.36
CA THR A 67 -47.73 12.77 -41.35
C THR A 67 -47.32 11.31 -41.58
N SER A 68 -48.23 10.48 -41.08
CA SER A 68 -48.16 9.13 -40.55
C SER A 68 -48.68 8.05 -41.51
N ASP A 69 -48.62 6.80 -41.03
CA ASP A 69 -49.53 5.67 -41.30
C ASP A 69 -49.21 4.65 -42.42
N HIS A 70 -49.05 3.41 -41.93
CA HIS A 70 -49.73 2.17 -42.31
C HIS A 70 -49.69 1.58 -43.75
N LEU A 71 -49.29 0.28 -43.75
CA LEU A 71 -49.93 -0.89 -44.40
C LEU A 71 -49.76 -1.19 -45.90
N SER A 72 -49.49 -2.49 -46.15
CA SER A 72 -50.08 -3.34 -47.21
C SER A 72 -49.49 -3.24 -48.63
N SER A 73 -49.42 -4.25 -49.51
CA SER A 73 -49.50 -5.73 -49.56
C SER A 73 -49.33 -6.10 -51.04
N SER A 74 -48.77 -7.28 -51.37
CA SER A 74 -49.08 -8.11 -52.57
C SER A 74 -48.12 -9.33 -52.57
N GLU A 75 -48.46 -10.58 -52.19
CA GLU A 75 -49.42 -11.56 -52.75
C GLU A 75 -49.03 -11.96 -54.21
N ILE A 76 -48.74 -13.22 -54.64
CA ILE A 76 -49.51 -14.50 -54.80
C ILE A 76 -48.55 -15.52 -55.55
N PRO A 77 -48.68 -16.89 -55.63
CA PRO A 77 -49.76 -17.81 -55.22
C PRO A 77 -49.38 -19.06 -54.40
N ILE A 78 -50.46 -19.58 -53.81
CA ILE A 78 -50.68 -20.88 -53.16
C ILE A 78 -50.79 -22.02 -54.18
N LYS A 79 -50.26 -23.21 -53.84
CA LYS A 79 -50.85 -24.50 -54.23
C LYS A 79 -51.04 -25.37 -52.99
N ASN A 80 -52.31 -25.47 -52.57
CA ASN A 80 -52.78 -26.43 -51.58
C ASN A 80 -52.87 -27.81 -52.23
N THR A 81 -52.07 -28.76 -51.75
CA THR A 81 -52.40 -30.18 -51.82
C THR A 81 -52.50 -30.69 -50.40
N VAL A 82 -53.74 -30.90 -49.97
CA VAL A 82 -54.09 -31.68 -48.79
C VAL A 82 -53.49 -33.07 -48.96
N ASN A 83 -52.56 -33.44 -48.08
CA ASN A 83 -52.17 -34.82 -47.88
C ASN A 83 -52.43 -35.15 -46.42
N GLU A 84 -53.60 -35.75 -46.19
CA GLU A 84 -53.97 -36.41 -44.94
C GLU A 84 -52.97 -37.52 -44.67
N ASN A 85 -51.94 -37.25 -43.89
CA ASN A 85 -51.14 -38.27 -43.22
C ASN A 85 -50.39 -37.62 -42.08
N ALA A 86 -51.08 -37.44 -40.95
CA ALA A 86 -50.42 -37.30 -39.67
C ALA A 86 -49.85 -38.67 -39.28
N PRO A 87 -48.51 -38.87 -39.21
CA PRO A 87 -47.99 -39.99 -38.46
C PRO A 87 -48.04 -39.57 -36.99
N GLY A 88 -49.12 -39.96 -36.33
CA GLY A 88 -49.14 -40.06 -34.89
C GLY A 88 -48.00 -40.97 -34.46
N CYS A 89 -46.86 -40.40 -34.07
CA CYS A 89 -45.80 -41.13 -33.39
C CYS A 89 -46.19 -41.35 -31.92
N SER A 90 -47.24 -42.16 -31.75
CA SER A 90 -47.35 -43.08 -30.62
C SER A 90 -46.25 -44.13 -30.79
N ASN A 91 -45.03 -43.80 -30.36
CA ASN A 91 -43.98 -44.80 -30.23
C ASN A 91 -43.40 -44.73 -28.82
N LYS A 92 -44.09 -45.39 -27.88
CA LYS A 92 -43.63 -45.57 -26.49
C LYS A 92 -42.19 -46.12 -26.45
N GLY A 93 -41.74 -46.86 -27.46
CA GLY A 93 -40.37 -47.39 -27.56
C GLY A 93 -39.27 -46.39 -27.94
N GLY A 94 -39.58 -45.27 -28.62
CA GLY A 94 -38.59 -44.26 -29.01
C GLY A 94 -38.35 -43.20 -27.93
N ARG A 95 -39.41 -42.83 -27.21
CA ARG A 95 -39.33 -41.89 -26.08
C ARG A 95 -38.53 -42.50 -24.92
N ILE A 96 -38.65 -43.81 -24.67
CA ILE A 96 -37.86 -44.52 -23.66
C ILE A 96 -36.36 -44.52 -24.02
N LYS A 97 -36.02 -44.70 -25.29
CA LYS A 97 -34.62 -44.65 -25.75
C LYS A 97 -34.01 -43.24 -25.64
N CYS A 98 -34.77 -42.20 -25.99
CA CYS A 98 -34.31 -40.81 -25.84
C CYS A 98 -34.15 -40.44 -24.35
N LEU A 99 -35.08 -40.87 -23.50
CA LEU A 99 -34.98 -40.67 -22.05
C LEU A 99 -33.75 -41.38 -21.46
N SER A 100 -33.43 -42.59 -21.93
CA SER A 100 -32.25 -43.33 -21.45
C SER A 100 -30.93 -42.67 -21.86
N VAL A 101 -30.87 -42.02 -23.02
CA VAL A 101 -29.67 -41.29 -23.47
C VAL A 101 -29.49 -40.00 -22.66
N ILE A 102 -30.58 -39.27 -22.40
CA ILE A 102 -30.55 -38.06 -21.56
C ILE A 102 -30.15 -38.42 -20.12
N LEU A 103 -30.69 -39.51 -19.57
CA LEU A 103 -30.31 -40.00 -18.24
C LEU A 103 -28.83 -40.40 -18.17
N ALA A 104 -28.32 -41.09 -19.20
CA ALA A 104 -26.90 -41.42 -19.28
C ALA A 104 -26.01 -40.17 -19.35
N LEU A 105 -26.40 -39.16 -20.13
CA LEU A 105 -25.70 -37.87 -20.20
C LEU A 105 -25.73 -37.13 -18.86
N LEU A 106 -26.86 -37.12 -18.16
CA LEU A 106 -26.97 -36.51 -16.82
C LEU A 106 -26.13 -37.24 -15.79
N ILE A 107 -26.00 -38.57 -15.89
CA ILE A 107 -25.10 -39.36 -15.03
C ILE A 107 -23.64 -39.02 -15.34
N VAL A 108 -23.25 -38.89 -16.61
CA VAL A 108 -21.89 -38.52 -16.99
C VAL A 108 -21.55 -37.10 -16.56
N ILE A 109 -22.47 -36.15 -16.74
CA ILE A 109 -22.31 -34.76 -16.29
C ILE A 109 -22.28 -34.71 -14.77
N GLY A 110 -23.17 -35.43 -14.09
CA GLY A 110 -23.19 -35.53 -12.63
C GLY A 110 -21.94 -36.18 -12.06
N ALA A 111 -21.41 -37.21 -12.71
CA ALA A 111 -20.14 -37.84 -12.33
C ALA A 111 -18.94 -36.92 -12.63
N SER A 112 -18.97 -36.17 -13.73
CA SER A 112 -17.92 -35.19 -14.05
C SER A 112 -17.94 -34.03 -13.08
N LEU A 113 -19.13 -33.51 -12.75
CA LEU A 113 -19.33 -32.48 -11.73
C LEU A 113 -18.97 -33.02 -10.35
N ALA A 114 -19.30 -34.27 -10.02
CA ALA A 114 -18.87 -34.88 -8.77
C ALA A 114 -17.35 -35.05 -8.73
N ILE A 115 -16.69 -35.47 -9.81
CA ILE A 115 -15.22 -35.54 -9.86
C ILE A 115 -14.62 -34.15 -9.73
N ILE A 116 -15.16 -33.13 -10.39
CA ILE A 116 -14.72 -31.74 -10.27
C ILE A 116 -14.96 -31.23 -8.85
N PHE A 117 -16.12 -31.52 -8.24
CA PHE A 117 -16.50 -31.11 -6.90
C PHE A 117 -15.66 -31.84 -5.84
N TYR A 118 -15.42 -33.14 -5.95
CA TYR A 118 -14.48 -33.89 -5.11
C TYR A 118 -13.02 -33.52 -5.36
N SER A 119 -12.67 -33.06 -6.56
CA SER A 119 -11.34 -32.50 -6.85
C SER A 119 -11.18 -31.08 -6.31
N LEU A 120 -12.29 -30.34 -6.17
CA LEU A 120 -12.35 -29.01 -5.56
C LEU A 120 -12.51 -29.06 -4.03
N ASP A 121 -13.04 -30.16 -3.47
CA ASP A 121 -13.46 -30.27 -2.05
C ASP A 121 -12.72 -31.38 -1.25
N GLY A 122 -11.64 -31.97 -1.79
CA GLY A 122 -10.63 -32.63 -0.95
C GLY A 122 -10.37 -34.11 -1.22
N GLY A 123 -9.28 -34.40 -1.92
CA GLY A 123 -8.73 -35.76 -1.94
C GLY A 123 -7.41 -35.99 -2.67
N ILE A 124 -6.95 -35.08 -3.55
CA ILE A 124 -5.67 -35.25 -4.28
C ILE A 124 -4.73 -34.02 -4.19
N TYR A 125 -5.21 -32.87 -3.67
CA TYR A 125 -4.38 -31.67 -3.44
C TYR A 125 -4.38 -31.16 -1.98
N SER A 126 -5.05 -31.86 -1.07
CA SER A 126 -4.97 -31.61 0.38
C SER A 126 -3.81 -32.43 0.93
N GLY A 127 -2.71 -31.79 1.30
CA GLY A 127 -1.60 -32.48 1.98
C GLY A 127 -0.18 -32.08 1.59
N ARG A 128 0.02 -31.00 0.81
CA ARG A 128 1.36 -30.45 0.57
C ARG A 128 1.59 -29.26 1.48
N ASP A 129 2.73 -29.27 2.15
CA ASP A 129 3.20 -28.11 2.91
C ASP A 129 3.34 -26.91 1.98
N LYS A 130 3.00 -25.73 2.51
CA LYS A 130 2.96 -24.47 1.78
C LYS A 130 3.92 -23.45 2.38
N VAL A 131 4.47 -22.64 1.48
CA VAL A 131 5.09 -21.36 1.83
C VAL A 131 4.16 -20.25 1.37
N GLY A 132 3.68 -19.44 2.33
CA GLY A 132 2.79 -18.32 2.07
C GLY A 132 3.58 -17.06 1.72
N VAL A 133 3.32 -16.44 0.56
CA VAL A 133 3.96 -15.18 0.16
C VAL A 133 2.96 -14.03 0.30
N ILE A 134 3.32 -13.04 1.10
CA ILE A 134 2.55 -11.81 1.34
C ILE A 134 3.36 -10.63 0.81
N TYR A 135 2.74 -9.79 -0.01
CA TYR A 135 3.35 -8.58 -0.54
C TYR A 135 3.06 -7.38 0.35
N VAL A 136 4.10 -6.59 0.63
CA VAL A 136 4.01 -5.28 1.27
C VAL A 136 4.56 -4.27 0.26
N GLN A 137 3.66 -3.63 -0.50
CA GLN A 137 4.04 -2.79 -1.64
C GLN A 137 3.53 -1.36 -1.50
N GLY A 138 4.43 -0.40 -1.68
CA GLY A 138 4.11 1.03 -1.60
C GLY A 138 4.09 1.58 -0.17
N THR A 139 3.58 2.79 -0.02
CA THR A 139 3.56 3.48 1.29
C THR A 139 2.68 2.74 2.28
N MET A 140 3.18 2.54 3.49
CA MET A 140 2.46 1.87 4.57
C MET A 140 1.45 2.83 5.22
N VAL A 141 0.21 2.40 5.33
CA VAL A 141 -0.90 3.18 5.89
C VAL A 141 -1.75 2.33 6.81
N THR A 142 -2.40 2.97 7.78
CA THR A 142 -3.45 2.36 8.60
C THR A 142 -4.78 2.40 7.86
N GLY A 143 -5.67 1.45 8.17
CA GLY A 143 -6.99 1.34 7.58
C GLY A 143 -7.05 0.33 6.44
N ASN A 144 -8.27 -0.13 6.15
CA ASN A 144 -8.52 -1.04 5.04
C ASN A 144 -8.58 -0.28 3.70
N VAL A 145 -7.45 -0.24 2.99
CA VAL A 145 -7.39 0.30 1.63
C VAL A 145 -7.34 -0.88 0.64
N PRO A 146 -8.19 -0.91 -0.40
CA PRO A 146 -8.18 -1.98 -1.39
C PRO A 146 -6.80 -2.20 -2.04
N SER A 147 -6.41 -3.47 -2.17
CA SER A 147 -5.16 -3.88 -2.81
C SER A 147 -5.03 -3.31 -4.22
N GLY A 148 -3.81 -2.94 -4.61
CA GLY A 148 -3.51 -2.47 -5.97
C GLY A 148 -3.58 -0.95 -6.17
N MET A 149 -3.94 -0.19 -5.12
CA MET A 149 -3.83 1.27 -5.11
C MET A 149 -2.42 1.80 -4.83
N GLY A 150 -1.41 0.93 -4.83
CA GLY A 150 -0.01 1.31 -4.60
C GLY A 150 0.32 1.67 -3.15
N VAL A 151 -0.50 1.20 -2.19
CA VAL A 151 -0.26 1.35 -0.75
C VAL A 151 -0.29 -0.01 -0.06
N ALA A 152 0.38 -0.09 1.08
CA ALA A 152 0.43 -1.24 1.95
C ALA A 152 -0.43 -0.97 3.21
N ALA A 153 -1.69 -1.38 3.17
CA ALA A 153 -2.62 -1.25 4.30
C ALA A 153 -2.31 -2.27 5.40
N SER A 154 -2.20 -1.84 6.65
CA SER A 154 -1.90 -2.73 7.79
C SER A 154 -2.98 -3.78 8.00
N GLU A 155 -4.26 -3.48 7.83
CA GLU A 155 -5.36 -4.42 7.99
C GLU A 155 -5.32 -5.52 6.93
N GLU A 156 -5.03 -5.20 5.67
CA GLU A 156 -4.91 -6.21 4.60
C GLU A 156 -3.74 -7.17 4.88
N ILE A 157 -2.60 -6.61 5.30
CA ILE A 157 -1.40 -7.39 5.63
C ILE A 157 -1.66 -8.26 6.86
N SER A 158 -2.30 -7.69 7.88
CA SER A 158 -2.70 -8.39 9.11
C SER A 158 -3.68 -9.53 8.82
N GLU A 159 -4.72 -9.29 8.03
CA GLU A 159 -5.65 -10.34 7.58
C GLU A 159 -4.94 -11.43 6.76
N SER A 160 -3.94 -11.05 5.98
CA SER A 160 -3.15 -12.00 5.20
C SER A 160 -2.26 -12.88 6.09
N LEU A 161 -1.62 -12.29 7.10
CA LEU A 161 -0.88 -13.02 8.14
C LEU A 161 -1.81 -13.95 8.93
N GLN A 162 -2.99 -13.47 9.33
CA GLN A 162 -3.99 -14.27 10.05
C GLN A 162 -4.48 -15.45 9.20
N ARG A 163 -4.80 -15.23 7.91
CA ARG A 163 -5.19 -16.30 6.99
C ARG A 163 -4.08 -17.34 6.81
N ALA A 164 -2.83 -16.90 6.66
CA ALA A 164 -1.68 -17.79 6.59
C ALA A 164 -1.54 -18.61 7.88
N THR A 165 -1.67 -17.96 9.03
CA THR A 165 -1.51 -18.52 10.38
C THR A 165 -2.66 -19.44 10.80
N ALA A 166 -3.79 -19.38 10.12
CA ALA A 166 -4.95 -20.25 10.33
C ALA A 166 -4.96 -21.49 9.40
N ASP A 167 -4.15 -21.50 8.33
CA ASP A 167 -4.00 -22.65 7.43
C ASP A 167 -2.88 -23.56 7.94
N ASP A 168 -3.23 -24.70 8.54
CA ASP A 168 -2.27 -25.67 9.08
C ASP A 168 -1.28 -26.22 8.04
N SER A 169 -1.56 -26.08 6.75
CA SER A 169 -0.61 -26.47 5.69
C SER A 169 0.45 -25.40 5.40
N VAL A 170 0.29 -24.16 5.87
CA VAL A 170 1.33 -23.12 5.79
C VAL A 170 2.37 -23.37 6.87
N LYS A 171 3.60 -23.68 6.45
CA LYS A 171 4.71 -23.99 7.35
C LYS A 171 5.72 -22.85 7.49
N ALA A 172 5.67 -21.88 6.60
CA ALA A 172 6.49 -20.67 6.66
C ALA A 172 5.85 -19.53 5.85
N ILE A 173 6.20 -18.29 6.18
CA ILE A 173 5.74 -17.09 5.49
C ILE A 173 6.92 -16.32 4.91
N VAL A 174 6.76 -15.79 3.71
CA VAL A 174 7.65 -14.79 3.11
C VAL A 174 6.93 -13.45 3.00
N LEU A 175 7.51 -12.41 3.60
CA LEU A 175 7.12 -11.02 3.37
C LEU A 175 7.95 -10.46 2.22
N ARG A 176 7.33 -10.26 1.06
CA ARG A 176 7.95 -9.60 -0.09
C ARG A 176 7.72 -8.09 0.01
N ILE A 177 8.74 -7.38 0.50
CA ILE A 177 8.65 -5.96 0.83
C ILE A 177 9.23 -5.11 -0.31
N ASN A 178 8.44 -4.18 -0.83
CA ASN A 178 8.92 -3.10 -1.70
C ASN A 178 8.24 -1.79 -1.29
N SER A 179 8.75 -1.15 -0.23
CA SER A 179 8.10 -0.02 0.45
C SER A 179 9.13 0.98 0.98
N PRO A 180 8.87 2.29 0.84
CA PRO A 180 9.67 3.34 1.47
C PRO A 180 9.36 3.51 2.98
N GLY A 181 8.42 2.75 3.53
CA GLY A 181 7.85 2.95 4.87
C GLY A 181 6.53 3.71 4.82
N GLY A 182 6.22 4.45 5.88
CA GLY A 182 4.92 5.10 6.08
C GLY A 182 4.54 5.22 7.55
N SER A 183 3.30 4.90 7.88
CA SER A 183 2.72 5.07 9.22
C SER A 183 3.42 4.21 10.31
N PRO A 184 3.86 4.82 11.43
CA PRO A 184 4.33 4.07 12.60
C PRO A 184 3.27 3.12 13.17
N ALA A 185 2.01 3.56 13.25
CA ALA A 185 0.90 2.74 13.76
C ALA A 185 0.61 1.52 12.86
N ALA A 186 0.68 1.69 11.54
CA ALA A 186 0.53 0.58 10.61
C ALA A 186 1.64 -0.47 10.81
N SER A 187 2.86 -0.02 11.09
CA SER A 187 4.02 -0.88 11.34
C SER A 187 3.84 -1.68 12.63
N GLU A 188 3.39 -1.02 13.70
CA GLU A 188 3.05 -1.64 14.99
C GLU A 188 1.99 -2.75 14.86
N GLU A 189 0.92 -2.50 14.11
CA GLU A 189 -0.13 -3.49 13.86
C GLU A 189 0.43 -4.72 13.16
N ILE A 190 1.27 -4.52 12.14
CA ILE A 190 1.89 -5.61 11.38
C ILE A 190 2.88 -6.39 12.26
N VAL A 191 3.75 -5.72 13.03
CA VAL A 191 4.70 -6.38 13.96
C VAL A 191 3.96 -7.26 14.95
N ARG A 192 2.85 -6.79 15.53
CA ARG A 192 2.03 -7.61 16.44
C ARG A 192 1.50 -8.88 15.79
N GLU A 193 1.11 -8.83 14.53
CA GLU A 193 0.67 -10.03 13.81
C GLU A 193 1.85 -10.94 13.43
N ILE A 194 3.02 -10.39 13.08
CA ILE A 194 4.26 -11.16 12.88
C ILE A 194 4.62 -11.93 14.16
N SER A 195 4.61 -11.28 15.33
CA SER A 195 4.90 -11.97 16.60
C SER A 195 3.91 -13.11 16.86
N LYS A 196 2.61 -12.92 16.57
CA LYS A 196 1.61 -14.00 16.71
C LYS A 196 1.87 -15.18 15.77
N VAL A 197 2.39 -14.92 14.57
CA VAL A 197 2.79 -15.98 13.62
C VAL A 197 3.96 -16.77 14.20
N GLN A 198 4.99 -16.06 14.68
CA GLN A 198 6.18 -16.65 15.28
C GLN A 198 5.89 -17.42 16.58
N ASP A 199 4.96 -16.94 17.41
CA ASP A 199 4.48 -17.62 18.62
C ASP A 199 3.85 -18.99 18.30
N LYS A 200 3.33 -19.19 17.09
CA LYS A 200 2.86 -20.49 16.60
C LYS A 200 3.97 -21.38 16.04
N GLY A 201 5.21 -20.91 16.04
CA GLY A 201 6.37 -21.61 15.47
C GLY A 201 6.41 -21.57 13.94
N ILE A 202 5.72 -20.64 13.31
CA ILE A 202 5.78 -20.43 11.86
C ILE A 202 6.84 -19.36 11.58
N PRO A 203 7.98 -19.69 10.92
CA PRO A 203 9.00 -18.71 10.61
C PRO A 203 8.53 -17.73 9.54
N VAL A 204 8.95 -16.47 9.70
CA VAL A 204 8.70 -15.36 8.79
C VAL A 204 10.03 -14.89 8.21
N VAL A 205 10.15 -14.94 6.89
CA VAL A 205 11.33 -14.50 6.14
C VAL A 205 11.01 -13.27 5.31
N VAL A 206 11.84 -12.25 5.35
CA VAL A 206 11.72 -11.07 4.51
C VAL A 206 12.53 -11.25 3.23
N SER A 207 11.90 -10.90 2.10
CA SER A 207 12.56 -10.67 0.82
C SER A 207 12.41 -9.21 0.44
N MET A 208 13.49 -8.43 0.55
CA MET A 208 13.48 -7.03 0.17
C MET A 208 13.56 -6.85 -1.35
N GLY A 209 12.75 -5.94 -1.88
CA GLY A 209 12.75 -5.49 -3.27
C GLY A 209 13.71 -4.34 -3.49
N ASP A 210 13.29 -3.36 -4.29
CA ASP A 210 14.10 -2.17 -4.54
C ASP A 210 14.25 -1.33 -3.26
N SER A 211 13.21 -1.29 -2.43
CA SER A 211 13.21 -0.56 -1.17
C SER A 211 12.55 -1.33 -0.02
N ALA A 212 13.13 -1.27 1.17
CA ALA A 212 12.55 -1.68 2.43
C ALA A 212 13.10 -0.76 3.54
N ALA A 213 12.68 0.50 3.53
CA ALA A 213 13.24 1.57 4.35
C ALA A 213 12.23 2.08 5.41
N SER A 214 12.72 2.70 6.48
CA SER A 214 11.93 3.29 7.57
C SER A 214 10.95 2.27 8.16
N ALA A 215 9.66 2.59 8.26
CA ALA A 215 8.61 1.67 8.72
C ALA A 215 8.61 0.28 8.02
N ALA A 216 9.09 0.18 6.78
CA ALA A 216 9.24 -1.12 6.12
C ALA A 216 10.42 -1.93 6.67
N TYR A 217 11.50 -1.25 7.09
CA TYR A 217 12.58 -1.87 7.84
C TYR A 217 12.16 -2.21 9.28
N TYR A 218 11.31 -1.38 9.91
CA TYR A 218 10.71 -1.65 11.23
C TYR A 218 10.05 -3.04 11.26
N ILE A 219 9.12 -3.30 10.34
CA ILE A 219 8.48 -4.63 10.26
C ILE A 219 9.47 -5.72 9.85
N SER A 220 10.50 -5.40 9.07
CA SER A 220 11.49 -6.38 8.63
C SER A 220 12.34 -6.88 9.80
N ALA A 221 12.75 -5.96 10.68
CA ALA A 221 13.59 -6.25 11.84
C ALA A 221 12.94 -7.26 12.79
N SER A 222 11.60 -7.26 12.87
CA SER A 222 10.82 -8.20 13.71
C SER A 222 10.74 -9.65 13.19
N THR A 223 11.36 -9.96 12.04
CA THR A 223 11.25 -11.29 11.39
C THR A 223 12.45 -12.19 11.65
N ASP A 224 12.29 -13.49 11.41
CA ASP A 224 13.32 -14.51 11.70
C ASP A 224 14.54 -14.43 10.79
N TYR A 225 14.36 -13.94 9.56
CA TYR A 225 15.44 -13.86 8.58
C TYR A 225 15.16 -12.80 7.50
N ILE A 226 16.16 -11.96 7.20
CA ILE A 226 16.04 -10.86 6.25
C ILE A 226 17.01 -11.06 5.10
N MET A 227 16.47 -11.18 3.88
CA MET A 227 17.26 -11.22 2.65
C MET A 227 17.06 -9.97 1.80
N ALA A 228 18.14 -9.47 1.21
CA ALA A 228 18.09 -8.32 0.30
C ALA A 228 19.00 -8.49 -0.91
N ASN A 229 18.74 -7.75 -1.99
CA ASN A 229 19.72 -7.61 -3.06
C ASN A 229 20.86 -6.67 -2.58
N PRO A 230 22.11 -6.84 -3.02
CA PRO A 230 23.18 -5.89 -2.70
C PRO A 230 22.84 -4.42 -3.01
N SER A 231 21.98 -4.17 -4.00
CA SER A 231 21.52 -2.85 -4.43
C SER A 231 20.19 -2.39 -3.83
N THR A 232 19.53 -3.20 -2.98
CA THR A 232 18.32 -2.80 -2.25
C THR A 232 18.61 -1.55 -1.42
N VAL A 233 17.65 -0.61 -1.35
CA VAL A 233 17.69 0.51 -0.41
C VAL A 233 16.95 0.13 0.87
N THR A 234 17.62 0.17 2.01
CA THR A 234 17.03 -0.17 3.32
C THR A 234 17.57 0.77 4.41
N GLY A 235 17.34 0.44 5.68
CA GLY A 235 17.64 1.32 6.80
C GLY A 235 16.62 2.45 6.88
N ALA A 236 17.08 3.70 6.82
CA ALA A 236 16.29 4.88 7.15
C ALA A 236 15.60 4.74 8.51
N ILE A 237 16.34 4.20 9.47
CA ILE A 237 15.89 4.00 10.85
C ILE A 237 15.79 5.39 11.47
N GLY A 238 14.56 5.87 11.65
CA GLY A 238 14.28 7.25 12.01
C GLY A 238 12.79 7.56 11.88
N VAL A 239 12.38 8.64 12.54
CA VAL A 239 11.01 9.16 12.53
C VAL A 239 11.08 10.66 12.21
N MET A 240 10.17 11.14 11.38
CA MET A 240 10.05 12.56 11.08
C MET A 240 8.59 13.00 11.14
N TRP A 241 8.37 14.25 11.56
CA TRP A 241 7.10 14.94 11.47
C TRP A 241 7.35 16.32 10.86
N VAL A 242 6.79 16.54 9.66
CA VAL A 242 7.00 17.77 8.91
C VAL A 242 5.85 18.74 9.16
N PHE A 243 6.19 19.97 9.53
CA PHE A 243 5.27 21.10 9.61
C PHE A 243 5.70 22.15 8.57
N GLN A 244 4.72 22.75 7.90
CA GLN A 244 4.97 23.69 6.82
C GLN A 244 4.48 25.08 7.27
N ASP A 245 5.32 26.10 7.17
CA ASP A 245 4.95 27.47 7.48
C ASP A 245 4.86 28.28 6.19
N LEU A 246 3.65 28.81 5.94
CA LEU A 246 3.28 29.66 4.82
C LEU A 246 2.75 31.02 5.33
N SER A 247 3.03 31.39 6.58
CA SER A 247 2.53 32.63 7.20
C SER A 247 2.89 33.88 6.38
N SER A 248 4.12 33.98 5.88
CA SER A 248 4.54 35.10 5.01
C SER A 248 3.75 35.16 3.70
N PHE A 249 3.41 34.02 3.10
CA PHE A 249 2.58 33.99 1.90
C PHE A 249 1.17 34.54 2.17
N TYR A 250 0.56 34.16 3.28
CA TYR A 250 -0.75 34.69 3.64
C TYR A 250 -0.72 36.17 3.98
N GLU A 251 0.33 36.66 4.64
CA GLU A 251 0.54 38.07 4.91
C GLU A 251 0.66 38.89 3.61
N ASP A 252 1.46 38.40 2.65
CA ASP A 252 1.65 39.04 1.34
C ASP A 252 0.34 39.13 0.53
N GLU A 253 -0.51 38.11 0.63
CA GLU A 253 -1.84 38.07 0.00
C GLU A 253 -2.92 38.81 0.80
N GLY A 254 -2.58 39.38 1.96
CA GLY A 254 -3.50 40.12 2.83
C GLY A 254 -4.57 39.25 3.48
N ILE A 255 -4.29 37.96 3.70
CA ILE A 255 -5.19 36.99 4.33
C ILE A 255 -4.88 36.91 5.83
N ASP A 256 -5.87 37.27 6.65
CA ASP A 256 -5.77 37.20 8.12
C ASP A 256 -6.73 36.14 8.69
N PHE A 257 -6.32 35.51 9.79
CA PHE A 257 -7.03 34.40 10.41
C PHE A 257 -7.42 34.73 11.86
N HIS A 258 -8.72 34.80 12.14
CA HIS A 258 -9.23 34.80 13.52
C HIS A 258 -9.51 33.36 13.98
N VAL A 259 -8.78 32.87 14.98
CA VAL A 259 -8.90 31.49 15.48
C VAL A 259 -9.50 31.46 16.88
N ALA A 260 -10.73 30.96 16.98
CA ALA A 260 -11.33 30.58 18.26
C ALA A 260 -11.03 29.10 18.56
N LYS A 261 -10.22 28.83 19.59
CA LYS A 261 -9.78 27.48 19.95
C LYS A 261 -10.00 27.15 21.42
N SER A 262 -10.26 25.88 21.70
CA SER A 262 -10.52 25.37 23.05
C SER A 262 -9.25 25.09 23.87
N GLY A 263 -8.07 25.18 23.26
CA GLY A 263 -6.79 24.91 23.90
C GLY A 263 -5.62 25.35 23.02
N GLU A 264 -4.46 25.55 23.64
CA GLU A 264 -3.28 26.17 23.01
C GLU A 264 -2.79 25.41 21.77
N PHE A 265 -2.62 24.09 21.89
CA PHE A 265 -2.07 23.20 20.85
C PHE A 265 -3.07 22.80 19.75
N LYS A 266 -4.33 23.26 19.78
CA LYS A 266 -5.38 22.74 18.88
C LYS A 266 -5.20 23.14 17.41
N ASP A 267 -4.45 24.20 17.18
CA ASP A 267 -4.05 24.71 15.87
C ASP A 267 -2.53 24.51 15.65
N MET A 268 -1.88 23.61 16.39
CA MET A 268 -0.49 23.27 16.15
C MET A 268 -0.32 22.70 14.74
N GLY A 269 0.67 23.21 14.01
CA GLY A 269 1.00 22.72 12.67
C GLY A 269 0.12 23.26 11.54
N VAL A 270 -0.73 24.25 11.83
CA VAL A 270 -1.45 24.97 10.78
C VAL A 270 -0.48 25.79 9.93
N PRO A 271 -0.69 25.90 8.61
CA PRO A 271 0.28 26.52 7.71
C PRO A 271 0.33 28.05 7.76
N TRP A 272 -0.59 28.72 8.47
CA TRP A 272 -0.68 30.19 8.45
C TRP A 272 0.01 30.87 9.64
N ARG A 273 0.73 30.13 10.47
CA ARG A 273 1.60 30.69 11.52
C ARG A 273 2.77 29.77 11.82
N GLU A 274 3.84 30.33 12.34
CA GLU A 274 4.93 29.56 12.92
C GLU A 274 4.46 28.70 14.09
N LEU A 275 5.16 27.57 14.30
CA LEU A 275 5.07 26.80 15.55
C LEU A 275 5.63 27.61 16.71
N THR A 276 4.93 27.60 17.84
CA THR A 276 5.48 28.15 19.10
C THR A 276 6.61 27.26 19.62
N ASP A 277 7.44 27.78 20.54
CA ASP A 277 8.51 26.98 21.16
C ASP A 277 7.96 25.78 21.94
N ALA A 278 6.79 25.93 22.58
CA ALA A 278 6.11 24.84 23.27
C ALA A 278 5.61 23.76 22.30
N GLU A 279 5.15 24.15 21.12
CA GLU A 279 4.73 23.22 20.05
C GLU A 279 5.92 22.47 19.45
N LYS A 280 7.06 23.15 19.24
CA LYS A 280 8.30 22.52 18.79
C LYS A 280 8.80 21.49 19.80
N GLU A 281 8.87 21.86 21.09
CA GLU A 281 9.30 20.94 22.15
C GLU A 281 8.35 19.72 22.27
N TYR A 282 7.05 19.94 22.13
CA TYR A 282 6.07 18.85 22.12
C TYR A 282 6.27 17.91 20.91
N ALA A 283 6.43 18.47 19.71
CA ALA A 283 6.66 17.68 18.50
C ALA A 283 7.96 16.86 18.60
N ASP A 284 9.06 17.47 19.07
CA ASP A 284 10.34 16.79 19.29
C ASP A 284 10.18 15.62 20.25
N ARG A 285 9.43 15.81 21.35
CA ARG A 285 9.17 14.74 22.32
C ARG A 285 8.42 13.56 21.70
N VAL A 286 7.37 13.84 20.91
CA VAL A 286 6.60 12.79 20.22
C VAL A 286 7.48 12.03 19.22
N VAL A 287 8.30 12.75 18.44
CA VAL A 287 9.22 12.12 17.48
C VAL A 287 10.25 11.25 18.19
N MET A 288 10.83 11.72 19.30
CA MET A 288 11.82 10.97 20.05
C MET A 288 11.24 9.74 20.75
N GLU A 289 9.99 9.80 21.23
CA GLU A 289 9.28 8.64 21.78
C GLU A 289 9.13 7.55 20.71
N LEU A 290 8.60 7.90 19.53
CA LEU A 290 8.46 6.97 18.41
C LEU A 290 9.81 6.44 17.91
N PHE A 291 10.85 7.29 17.91
CA PHE A 291 12.20 6.88 17.54
C PHE A 291 12.80 5.87 18.53
N ASP A 292 12.64 6.09 19.84
CA ASP A 292 13.12 5.14 20.85
C ASP A 292 12.42 3.77 20.71
N HIS A 293 11.12 3.75 20.37
CA HIS A 293 10.41 2.51 20.03
C HIS A 293 11.01 1.80 18.81
N PHE A 294 11.35 2.54 17.74
CA PHE A 294 12.02 1.96 16.57
C PHE A 294 13.40 1.39 16.93
N VAL A 295 14.18 2.11 17.72
CA VAL A 295 15.47 1.60 18.22
C VAL A 295 15.30 0.30 18.99
N ASP A 296 14.28 0.22 19.86
CA ASP A 296 14.01 -0.96 20.67
C ASP A 296 13.61 -2.16 19.82
N GLU A 297 12.76 -1.97 18.82
CA GLU A 297 12.33 -3.03 17.90
C GLU A 297 13.50 -3.57 17.08
N VAL A 298 14.35 -2.70 16.54
CA VAL A 298 15.54 -3.11 15.78
C VAL A 298 16.56 -3.80 16.70
N ALA A 299 16.78 -3.27 17.90
CA ALA A 299 17.69 -3.87 18.87
C ALA A 299 17.24 -5.29 19.23
N HIS A 300 15.94 -5.49 19.47
CA HIS A 300 15.37 -6.79 19.77
C HIS A 300 15.48 -7.76 18.59
N GLY A 301 14.98 -7.36 17.42
CA GLY A 301 14.89 -8.22 16.25
C GLY A 301 16.24 -8.55 15.59
N ARG A 302 17.26 -7.71 15.79
CA ARG A 302 18.61 -7.91 15.22
C ARG A 302 19.65 -8.36 16.24
N ASP A 303 19.25 -8.62 17.49
CA ASP A 303 20.14 -8.96 18.61
C ASP A 303 21.32 -7.97 18.75
N MET A 304 20.99 -6.68 18.71
CA MET A 304 21.94 -5.57 18.82
C MET A 304 21.69 -4.80 20.11
N SER A 305 22.73 -4.20 20.68
CA SER A 305 22.51 -3.23 21.76
C SER A 305 21.81 -1.98 21.22
N ARG A 306 21.00 -1.33 22.06
CA ARG A 306 20.37 -0.04 21.72
C ARG A 306 21.41 1.01 21.28
N SER A 307 22.61 0.97 21.85
CA SER A 307 23.69 1.90 21.48
C SER A 307 24.16 1.67 20.05
N GLU A 308 24.41 0.42 19.66
CA GLU A 308 24.80 0.08 18.29
C GLU A 308 23.72 0.48 17.30
N VAL A 309 22.45 0.23 17.63
CA VAL A 309 21.34 0.66 16.77
C VAL A 309 21.29 2.18 16.64
N LYS A 310 21.46 2.93 17.74
CA LYS A 310 21.47 4.41 17.70
C LYS A 310 22.60 4.97 16.83
N ASP A 311 23.76 4.32 16.80
CA ASP A 311 24.87 4.72 15.92
C ASP A 311 24.53 4.54 14.42
N LEU A 312 23.60 3.62 14.09
CA LEU A 312 23.12 3.36 12.75
C LEU A 312 21.83 4.11 12.38
N ALA A 313 21.13 4.67 13.38
CA ALA A 313 19.77 5.17 13.29
C ALA A 313 19.67 6.70 13.28
N ASP A 314 20.39 7.35 12.36
CA ASP A 314 20.28 8.79 12.12
C ASP A 314 19.38 9.14 10.92
N GLY A 315 18.58 8.18 10.45
CA GLY A 315 17.69 8.33 9.30
C GLY A 315 18.34 8.12 7.92
N ARG A 316 19.65 7.85 7.83
CA ARG A 316 20.28 7.56 6.53
C ARG A 316 19.82 6.22 5.93
N ILE A 317 19.89 6.14 4.61
CA ILE A 317 19.70 4.86 3.90
C ILE A 317 20.99 4.04 3.86
N TYR A 318 20.84 2.73 3.73
CA TYR A 318 21.92 1.79 3.42
C TYR A 318 21.59 1.01 2.16
N THR A 319 22.62 0.67 1.38
CA THR A 319 22.48 -0.38 0.36
C THR A 319 22.37 -1.74 1.05
N GLY A 320 21.78 -2.74 0.40
CA GLY A 320 21.73 -4.10 0.95
C GLY A 320 23.13 -4.64 1.27
N HIS A 321 24.14 -4.27 0.49
CA HIS A 321 25.54 -4.59 0.78
C HIS A 321 26.01 -4.01 2.13
N ALA A 322 25.84 -2.70 2.33
CA ALA A 322 26.22 -2.06 3.59
C ALA A 322 25.38 -2.58 4.77
N ALA A 323 24.08 -2.79 4.55
CA ALA A 323 23.18 -3.34 5.55
C ALA A 323 23.64 -4.74 6.03
N LYS A 324 24.19 -5.57 5.14
CA LYS A 324 24.74 -6.87 5.48
C LYS A 324 25.98 -6.76 6.36
N GLU A 325 26.91 -5.85 6.02
CA GLU A 325 28.12 -5.60 6.81
C GLU A 325 27.80 -5.04 8.21
N LEU A 326 26.73 -4.25 8.31
CA LEU A 326 26.25 -3.64 9.55
C LEU A 326 25.34 -4.57 10.39
N GLY A 327 25.02 -5.78 9.91
CA GLY A 327 24.15 -6.73 10.61
C GLY A 327 22.65 -6.43 10.51
N LEU A 328 22.25 -5.44 9.71
CA LEU A 328 20.86 -5.05 9.50
C LEU A 328 20.08 -6.07 8.65
N ILE A 329 20.76 -6.94 7.92
CA ILE A 329 20.16 -8.07 7.19
C ILE A 329 20.98 -9.37 7.37
N ASP A 330 20.36 -10.51 7.06
CA ASP A 330 20.93 -11.83 7.29
C ASP A 330 21.60 -12.45 6.07
N ASP A 331 21.18 -12.15 4.84
CA ASP A 331 21.93 -12.58 3.64
C ASP A 331 21.53 -11.82 2.38
N PHE A 332 22.28 -12.06 1.31
CA PHE A 332 21.89 -11.67 -0.03
C PHE A 332 20.94 -12.67 -0.65
N GLY A 333 19.90 -12.17 -1.33
CA GLY A 333 18.96 -13.02 -2.05
C GLY A 333 17.87 -12.24 -2.76
N ASN A 334 17.08 -12.98 -3.52
CA ASN A 334 15.85 -12.52 -4.17
C ASN A 334 14.62 -13.23 -3.57
N LEU A 335 13.46 -13.12 -4.22
CA LEU A 335 12.23 -13.75 -3.73
C LEU A 335 12.32 -15.28 -3.68
N TYR A 336 12.94 -15.91 -4.66
CA TYR A 336 13.06 -17.37 -4.72
C TYR A 336 13.98 -17.89 -3.62
N ASP A 337 15.11 -17.22 -3.38
CA ASP A 337 16.03 -17.59 -2.29
C ASP A 337 15.33 -17.46 -0.92
N ALA A 338 14.51 -16.42 -0.73
CA ALA A 338 13.73 -16.24 0.49
C ALA A 338 12.64 -17.30 0.68
N ILE A 339 12.00 -17.75 -0.41
CA ILE A 339 11.03 -18.86 -0.39
C ILE A 339 11.73 -20.17 0.01
N GLU A 340 12.91 -20.44 -0.56
CA GLU A 340 13.72 -21.60 -0.19
C GLU A 340 14.15 -21.52 1.28
N LYS A 341 14.60 -20.35 1.73
CA LYS A 341 14.99 -20.14 3.13
C LYS A 341 13.82 -20.31 4.10
N ALA A 342 12.63 -19.81 3.73
CA ALA A 342 11.42 -20.00 4.51
C ALA A 342 11.04 -21.48 4.59
N ALA A 343 11.12 -22.22 3.48
CA ALA A 343 10.88 -23.66 3.46
C ALA A 343 11.86 -24.43 4.35
N GLU A 344 13.15 -24.08 4.30
CA GLU A 344 14.19 -24.64 5.17
C GLU A 344 13.87 -24.42 6.65
N LEU A 345 13.59 -23.17 7.04
CA LEU A 345 13.25 -22.82 8.43
C LEU A 345 11.93 -23.47 8.89
N GLY A 346 10.97 -23.64 7.98
CA GLY A 346 9.71 -24.33 8.23
C GLY A 346 9.83 -25.85 8.30
N GLY A 347 11.04 -26.41 8.17
CA GLY A 347 11.30 -27.85 8.23
C GLY A 347 10.74 -28.62 7.04
N ILE A 348 10.58 -27.97 5.87
CA ILE A 348 10.02 -28.60 4.68
C ILE A 348 11.13 -29.21 3.83
N GLU A 349 11.26 -30.55 3.86
CA GLU A 349 12.33 -31.27 3.17
C GLU A 349 12.02 -31.60 1.68
N ASN A 350 10.77 -31.47 1.24
CA ASN A 350 10.27 -31.95 -0.06
C ASN A 350 9.52 -30.86 -0.86
N ASP A 351 9.01 -31.26 -2.03
CA ASP A 351 8.17 -30.47 -2.95
C ASP A 351 7.01 -29.76 -2.22
N TYR A 352 7.15 -28.44 -2.01
CA TYR A 352 6.15 -27.59 -1.36
C TYR A 352 5.37 -26.76 -2.37
N GLN A 353 4.23 -26.22 -1.95
CA GLN A 353 3.44 -25.31 -2.77
C GLN A 353 3.69 -23.85 -2.35
N VAL A 354 4.03 -23.00 -3.30
CA VAL A 354 4.07 -21.55 -3.05
C VAL A 354 2.67 -20.97 -3.26
N VAL A 355 2.13 -20.32 -2.23
CA VAL A 355 0.81 -19.67 -2.29
C VAL A 355 0.96 -18.17 -2.09
N TYR A 356 0.50 -17.40 -3.06
CA TYR A 356 0.51 -15.94 -2.99
C TYR A 356 -0.81 -15.44 -2.39
N ILE A 357 -0.75 -14.87 -1.19
CA ILE A 357 -1.92 -14.67 -0.32
C ILE A 357 -2.70 -13.40 -0.64
N ASN A 358 -2.01 -12.34 -1.03
CA ASN A 358 -2.59 -11.03 -1.32
C ASN A 358 -2.13 -10.44 -2.67
N ARG A 359 -1.65 -11.28 -3.59
CA ARG A 359 -1.28 -10.79 -4.92
C ARG A 359 -2.51 -10.20 -5.61
N PRO A 360 -2.47 -8.95 -6.09
CA PRO A 360 -3.60 -8.37 -6.81
C PRO A 360 -3.88 -9.20 -8.07
N THR A 361 -5.11 -9.71 -8.19
CA THR A 361 -5.59 -10.40 -9.37
C THR A 361 -6.44 -9.43 -10.20
N LEU A 362 -6.47 -9.62 -11.53
CA LEU A 362 -7.36 -8.84 -12.42
C LEU A 362 -8.82 -8.94 -11.97
N SER A 363 -9.25 -10.09 -11.43
CA SER A 363 -10.59 -10.24 -10.86
C SER A 363 -10.81 -9.34 -9.64
N ARG A 364 -9.86 -9.25 -8.69
CA ARG A 364 -9.96 -8.33 -7.55
C ARG A 364 -9.96 -6.86 -7.99
N LEU A 365 -9.19 -6.53 -9.03
CA LEU A 365 -9.15 -5.19 -9.60
C LEU A 365 -10.48 -4.81 -10.27
N LEU A 366 -11.11 -5.75 -10.97
CA LEU A 366 -12.35 -5.51 -11.73
C LEU A 366 -13.62 -5.62 -10.90
N PHE A 367 -13.63 -6.45 -9.86
CA PHE A 367 -14.83 -6.77 -9.08
C PHE A 367 -14.76 -6.32 -7.62
N GLY A 368 -13.65 -5.70 -7.20
CA GLY A 368 -13.43 -5.32 -5.79
C GLY A 368 -13.21 -6.54 -4.90
N SER A 369 -12.77 -6.32 -3.66
CA SER A 369 -12.70 -7.41 -2.68
C SER A 369 -14.11 -7.77 -2.23
N GLU A 370 -14.66 -8.89 -2.71
CA GLU A 370 -15.82 -9.53 -2.06
C GLU A 370 -15.38 -10.02 -0.67
N ASN A 371 -15.45 -9.14 0.33
CA ASN A 371 -15.57 -9.56 1.72
C ASN A 371 -17.07 -9.54 2.04
N GLN A 372 -17.64 -10.73 2.24
CA GLN A 372 -18.90 -10.91 2.95
C GLN A 372 -18.72 -10.36 4.38
N GLN A 373 -18.98 -9.07 4.56
CA GLN A 373 -19.43 -8.55 5.84
C GLN A 373 -20.87 -8.11 5.66
N HIS A 374 -21.76 -8.82 6.34
CA HIS A 374 -23.14 -8.45 6.57
C HIS A 374 -23.14 -7.14 7.38
N VAL A 375 -22.99 -6.00 6.70
CA VAL A 375 -23.37 -4.70 7.23
C VAL A 375 -24.68 -4.32 6.56
N ASN A 376 -25.71 -4.12 7.38
CA ASN A 376 -27.03 -3.71 6.90
C ASN A 376 -26.87 -2.39 6.14
N GLU A 377 -27.02 -2.47 4.82
CA GLU A 377 -26.98 -1.37 3.86
C GLU A 377 -28.27 -0.53 3.96
N LEU A 378 -28.57 -0.02 5.15
CA LEU A 378 -29.76 0.78 5.44
C LEU A 378 -29.55 1.87 6.52
N GLU A 379 -28.37 2.03 7.11
CA GLU A 379 -28.08 3.15 8.03
C GLU A 379 -27.12 4.21 7.47
N PHE A 380 -26.41 3.94 6.37
CA PHE A 380 -25.39 4.88 5.86
C PHE A 380 -25.97 5.98 4.95
N ALA A 381 -27.20 5.81 4.44
CA ALA A 381 -27.86 6.79 3.57
C ALA A 381 -28.56 7.93 4.32
N ASP A 382 -28.85 7.77 5.61
CA ASP A 382 -29.58 8.78 6.41
C ASP A 382 -28.66 9.82 7.06
N THR A 383 -27.34 9.62 7.05
CA THR A 383 -26.39 10.50 7.75
C THR A 383 -25.79 11.60 6.86
N MET A 384 -26.08 11.59 5.55
CA MET A 384 -25.58 12.61 4.60
C MET A 384 -26.67 13.42 3.87
N ALA A 385 -27.95 13.21 4.20
CA ALA A 385 -29.01 14.09 3.74
C ALA A 385 -29.11 15.30 4.68
N PHE A 386 -28.29 16.32 4.43
CA PHE A 386 -28.50 17.65 4.98
C PHE A 386 -29.76 18.23 4.32
N ASP A 387 -30.92 18.10 4.97
CA ASP A 387 -32.14 18.80 4.59
C ASP A 387 -31.96 20.30 4.88
N PRO A 388 -31.96 21.20 3.87
CA PRO A 388 -31.68 22.61 4.08
C PRO A 388 -32.88 23.37 4.70
N MET A 389 -33.92 22.70 5.21
CA MET A 389 -35.13 23.35 5.69
C MET A 389 -35.69 22.73 6.98
N GLU A 390 -34.85 22.54 8.01
CA GLU A 390 -35.35 22.29 9.38
C GLU A 390 -35.12 23.50 10.29
N GLU A 391 -36.23 24.09 10.75
CA GLU A 391 -36.24 25.21 11.70
C GLU A 391 -35.55 24.83 13.02
N SER A 392 -34.51 25.57 13.38
CA SER A 392 -33.87 25.51 14.70
C SER A 392 -34.89 25.75 15.82
N ARG A 393 -34.92 24.83 16.80
CA ARG A 393 -35.65 24.97 18.08
C ARG A 393 -35.07 26.03 19.02
N PHE A 394 -33.99 26.71 18.65
CA PHE A 394 -33.45 27.87 19.35
C PHE A 394 -33.51 29.08 18.41
N GLY A 395 -34.41 30.00 18.75
CA GLY A 395 -34.87 31.07 17.86
C GLY A 395 -33.82 32.09 17.39
N LYS A 396 -34.29 32.94 16.48
CA LYS A 396 -33.62 34.10 15.85
C LYS A 396 -32.41 34.63 16.61
N LEU A 397 -31.26 34.66 15.92
CA LEU A 397 -30.27 35.71 16.10
C LEU A 397 -30.35 36.65 14.91
N ILE A 398 -30.65 37.91 15.24
CA ILE A 398 -30.66 39.06 14.35
C ILE A 398 -29.27 39.70 14.46
N ALA A 399 -28.79 40.22 13.32
CA ALA A 399 -27.60 41.02 13.04
C ALA A 399 -26.37 40.23 12.60
#